data_AF-A0A4R2QYL3-F1
#
_entry.id   AF-A0A4R2QYL3-F1
#
_cell.length_a   1.000
_cell.length_b   1.000
_cell.length_c   1.000
_cell.angle_alpha   90.00
_cell.angle_beta   90.00
_cell.angle_gamma   90.00
#
_symmetry.space_group_name_H-M   'P 1'
#
loop_
_entity.id
_entity.type
_entity.pdbx_description
1 polymer ?
#
loop_
_entity_poly.entity_id
_entity_poly.type
_entity_poly.pdbx_seq_one_letter_code
_entity_poly.pdbx_strand_id
1 'polypeptide(L)'
;MAQVTLEDYEVHFRYLFEYLGGDIAKEDITADLFRAYIDWMIHDKGLSPVTANVRIRTMRAFIRFAFVEGYIQSPLHEKIKLLKTEEDTLESFTTAEVKALLDKVDTSTFAGFRDFVMICTLLDTMARISELVALKRSNVNIN
;
A
#
# COMPACT_ATOMS: atom_id res chain seq x y z
N MET A 1 7.82 8.05 -13.05
CA MET A 1 6.99 7.44 -12.00
C MET A 1 6.52 6.08 -12.51
N ALA A 2 6.37 5.08 -11.64
CA ALA A 2 5.82 3.79 -12.04
C ALA A 2 4.30 3.91 -12.33
N GLN A 3 3.76 3.05 -13.19
CA GLN A 3 2.34 3.07 -13.57
C GLN A 3 1.41 2.91 -12.36
N VAL A 4 1.68 1.94 -11.49
CA VAL A 4 0.92 1.71 -10.25
C VAL A 4 0.86 2.97 -9.38
N THR A 5 1.96 3.74 -9.31
CA THR A 5 1.97 4.98 -8.54
C THR A 5 1.00 6.01 -9.09
N LEU A 6 0.87 6.12 -10.42
CA LEU A 6 -0.09 7.04 -11.05
C LEU A 6 -1.52 6.60 -10.79
N GLU A 7 -1.80 5.30 -10.93
CA GLU A 7 -3.12 4.71 -10.64
C GLU A 7 -3.52 4.93 -9.17
N ASP A 8 -2.58 4.80 -8.23
CA ASP A 8 -2.80 5.11 -6.81
C ASP A 8 -3.17 6.58 -6.59
N TYR A 9 -2.46 7.51 -7.23
CA TYR A 9 -2.80 8.94 -7.15
C TYR A 9 -4.23 9.18 -7.64
N GLU A 10 -4.62 8.63 -8.79
CA GLU A 10 -5.98 8.76 -9.32
C GLU A 10 -7.02 8.23 -8.34
N VAL A 11 -6.77 7.07 -7.73
CA VAL A 11 -7.66 6.49 -6.71
C VAL A 11 -7.77 7.40 -5.50
N HIS A 12 -6.65 7.94 -5.00
CA HIS A 12 -6.64 8.78 -3.81
C HIS A 12 -7.38 10.10 -4.03
N PHE A 13 -7.17 10.76 -5.17
CA PHE A 13 -7.89 11.99 -5.50
C PHE A 13 -9.37 11.74 -5.80
N ARG A 14 -9.73 10.60 -6.41
CA ARG A 14 -11.14 10.23 -6.61
C ARG A 14 -11.91 10.14 -5.28
N TYR A 15 -11.30 9.59 -4.24
CA TYR A 15 -11.92 9.57 -2.90
C TYR A 15 -12.15 10.97 -2.33
N LEU A 16 -11.19 11.88 -2.51
CA LEU A 16 -11.36 13.27 -2.09
C LEU A 16 -12.50 13.93 -2.86
N PHE A 17 -12.54 13.79 -4.19
CA PHE A 17 -13.60 14.39 -5.00
C PHE A 17 -14.98 13.81 -4.70
N GLU A 18 -15.06 12.51 -4.44
CA GLU A 18 -16.30 11.88 -4.00
C GLU A 18 -16.79 12.46 -2.66
N TYR A 19 -15.88 12.67 -1.71
CA TYR A 19 -16.21 13.29 -0.43
C TYR A 19 -16.66 14.75 -0.57
N LEU A 20 -15.95 15.54 -1.38
CA LEU A 20 -16.27 16.95 -1.59
C LEU A 20 -17.59 17.13 -2.36
N GLY A 21 -17.94 16.21 -3.24
CA GLY A 21 -19.16 16.28 -4.05
C GLY A 21 -19.19 17.41 -5.09
N GLY A 22 -18.08 18.13 -5.25
CA GLY A 22 -17.95 19.26 -6.17
C GLY A 22 -16.74 20.14 -5.86
N ASP A 23 -16.67 21.27 -6.56
CA ASP A 23 -15.66 22.30 -6.31
C ASP A 23 -15.95 23.02 -4.99
N ILE A 24 -14.89 23.34 -4.25
CA ILE A 24 -14.95 24.11 -3.01
C ILE A 24 -14.13 25.38 -3.14
N ALA A 25 -14.49 26.40 -2.36
CA ALA A 25 -13.70 27.62 -2.31
C ALA A 25 -12.36 27.34 -1.62
N LYS A 26 -11.34 28.14 -1.95
CA LYS A 26 -10.00 28.01 -1.38
C LYS A 26 -10.02 28.19 0.15
N GLU A 27 -10.92 29.04 0.62
CA GLU A 27 -11.11 29.39 2.03
C GLU A 27 -11.64 28.21 2.85
N ASP A 28 -12.35 27.28 2.21
CA ASP A 28 -12.92 26.08 2.84
C ASP A 28 -11.90 24.95 3.01
N ILE A 29 -10.71 25.08 2.39
CA ILE A 29 -9.60 24.13 2.54
C ILE A 29 -8.97 24.31 3.92
N THR A 30 -9.58 23.67 4.92
CA THR A 30 -9.22 23.80 6.34
C THR A 30 -8.79 22.46 6.94
N ALA A 31 -8.23 22.51 8.16
CA ALA A 31 -7.87 21.29 8.89
C ALA A 31 -9.11 20.46 9.25
N ASP A 32 -10.24 21.13 9.50
CA ASP A 32 -11.49 20.48 9.86
C ASP A 32 -12.09 19.73 8.66
N LEU A 33 -11.96 20.27 7.44
CA LEU A 33 -12.30 19.56 6.22
C LEU A 33 -11.56 18.21 6.13
N PHE A 34 -10.23 18.21 6.34
CA PHE A 34 -9.45 16.97 6.26
C PHE A 34 -9.73 16.02 7.43
N ARG A 35 -10.09 16.52 8.61
CA ARG A 35 -10.54 15.66 9.72
C ARG A 35 -11.85 14.98 9.37
N ALA A 36 -12.83 15.73 8.89
CA ALA A 36 -14.11 15.20 8.48
C ALA A 36 -13.99 14.23 7.28
N TYR A 37 -13.07 14.48 6.34
CA TYR A 37 -12.74 13.55 5.27
C TYR A 37 -12.14 12.23 5.82
N ILE A 38 -11.26 12.31 6.82
CA ILE A 38 -10.71 11.12 7.47
C ILE A 38 -11.82 10.33 8.17
N ASP A 39 -12.70 11.01 8.91
CA ASP A 39 -13.83 10.37 9.59
C ASP A 39 -14.77 9.69 8.59
N TRP A 40 -15.07 10.34 7.46
CA TRP A 40 -15.85 9.76 6.38
C TRP A 40 -15.20 8.52 5.76
N MET A 41 -13.88 8.54 5.55
CA MET A 41 -13.16 7.35 5.05
C MET A 41 -13.28 6.16 6.00
N ILE A 42 -13.29 6.40 7.31
CA ILE A 42 -13.34 5.34 8.33
C ILE A 42 -14.78 4.86 8.57
N HIS A 43 -15.72 5.77 8.76
CA HIS A 43 -17.06 5.44 9.22
C HIS A 43 -18.04 5.17 8.08
N ASP A 44 -17.98 5.96 7.01
CA ASP A 44 -18.91 5.84 5.88
C ASP A 44 -18.38 4.86 4.82
N LYS A 45 -17.08 4.92 4.52
CA LYS A 45 -16.45 4.01 3.55
C LYS A 45 -15.91 2.72 4.16
N GLY A 46 -15.85 2.61 5.49
CA GLY A 46 -15.38 1.42 6.18
C GLY A 46 -13.93 1.06 5.88
N LEU A 47 -13.09 2.04 5.51
CA LEU A 47 -11.69 1.76 5.22
C LEU A 47 -10.93 1.41 6.50
N SER A 48 -9.96 0.50 6.38
CA SER A 48 -9.02 0.28 7.48
C SER A 48 -8.20 1.55 7.74
N PRO A 49 -7.80 1.83 9.00
CA PRO A 49 -6.90 2.93 9.32
C PRO A 49 -5.60 2.93 8.52
N VAL A 50 -5.06 1.74 8.20
CA VAL A 50 -3.85 1.59 7.36
C VAL A 50 -4.13 2.08 5.94
N THR A 51 -5.24 1.63 5.34
CA THR A 51 -5.67 2.01 3.99
C THR A 51 -5.99 3.51 3.89
N ALA A 52 -6.62 4.09 4.92
CA ALA A 52 -6.86 5.52 5.01
C ALA A 52 -5.54 6.30 5.14
N ASN A 53 -4.60 5.83 5.95
CA ASN A 53 -3.28 6.45 6.11
C ASN A 53 -2.48 6.56 4.80
N VAL A 54 -2.59 5.57 3.90
CA VAL A 54 -1.99 5.64 2.56
C VAL A 54 -2.53 6.87 1.79
N ARG A 55 -3.86 7.06 1.77
CA ARG A 55 -4.51 8.21 1.15
C ARG A 55 -4.14 9.53 1.84
N ILE A 56 -4.11 9.55 3.17
CA ILE A 56 -3.75 10.74 3.96
C ILE A 56 -2.33 11.20 3.62
N ARG A 57 -1.37 10.28 3.45
CA ARG A 57 0.00 10.63 3.03
C ARG A 57 0.04 11.32 1.68
N THR A 58 -0.74 10.84 0.71
CA THR A 58 -0.90 11.49 -0.60
C THR A 58 -1.49 12.89 -0.46
N MET A 59 -2.55 13.06 0.33
CA MET A 59 -3.16 14.37 0.57
C MET A 59 -2.19 15.34 1.27
N ARG A 60 -1.42 14.87 2.27
CA ARG A 60 -0.39 15.69 2.93
C ARG A 60 0.68 16.15 1.95
N ALA A 61 1.14 15.28 1.06
CA ALA A 61 2.11 15.64 0.03
C ALA A 61 1.56 16.71 -0.93
N PHE A 62 0.31 16.55 -1.37
CA PHE A 62 -0.38 17.51 -2.23
C PHE A 62 -0.58 18.86 -1.56
N ILE A 63 -1.05 18.90 -0.31
CA ILE A 63 -1.27 20.14 0.44
C ILE A 63 0.07 20.83 0.77
N ARG A 64 1.14 20.06 0.99
CA ARG A 64 2.49 20.61 1.11
C ARG A 64 2.93 21.28 -0.19
N PHE A 65 2.74 20.62 -1.33
CA PHE A 65 3.02 21.20 -2.64
C PHE A 65 2.22 22.49 -2.84
N ALA A 66 0.91 22.47 -2.55
CA ALA A 66 0.05 23.64 -2.68
C ALA A 66 0.52 24.83 -1.82
N PHE A 67 1.07 24.55 -0.64
CA PHE A 67 1.65 25.58 0.23
C PHE A 67 2.96 26.14 -0.31
N VAL A 68 3.89 25.27 -0.74
CA VAL A 68 5.20 25.68 -1.28
C VAL A 68 5.05 26.54 -2.54
N GLU A 69 4.08 26.21 -3.40
CA GLU A 69 3.78 26.97 -4.62
C GLU A 69 2.89 28.20 -4.36
N GLY A 70 2.49 28.48 -3.12
CA GLY A 70 1.71 29.66 -2.74
C GLY A 70 0.20 29.57 -3.04
N TYR A 71 -0.29 28.43 -3.52
CA TYR A 71 -1.72 28.20 -3.74
C TYR A 71 -2.53 28.25 -2.44
N ILE A 72 -1.94 27.86 -1.31
CA ILE A 72 -2.50 28.08 0.04
C ILE A 72 -1.50 28.84 0.92
N GLN A 73 -2.02 29.60 1.88
CA GLN A 73 -1.21 30.54 2.67
C GLN A 73 -0.75 29.96 4.01
N SER A 74 -1.27 28.81 4.42
CA SER A 74 -0.90 28.15 5.68
C SER A 74 -0.41 26.71 5.44
N PRO A 75 0.54 26.20 6.25
CA PRO A 75 1.10 24.86 6.11
C PRO A 75 0.12 23.79 6.64
N LEU A 76 -1.04 23.67 6.01
CA LEU A 76 -2.14 22.83 6.49
C LEU A 76 -1.76 21.34 6.62
N HIS A 77 -0.82 20.87 5.78
CA HIS A 77 -0.29 19.51 5.77
C HIS A 77 0.35 19.08 7.10
N GLU A 78 0.77 20.03 7.95
CA GLU A 78 1.30 19.76 9.30
C GLU A 78 0.20 19.44 10.31
N LYS A 79 -1.02 19.94 10.08
CA LYS A 79 -2.18 19.74 10.96
C LYS A 79 -2.93 18.44 10.67
N ILE A 80 -2.72 17.85 9.48
CA ILE A 80 -3.31 16.57 9.08
C ILE A 80 -2.47 15.43 9.67
N LYS A 81 -3.03 14.74 10.66
CA LYS A 81 -2.35 13.64 11.35
C LYS A 81 -2.75 12.30 10.77
N LEU A 82 -1.82 11.34 10.83
CA LEU A 82 -2.12 9.95 10.53
C LEU A 82 -2.91 9.34 11.69
N LEU A 83 -3.79 8.41 11.34
CA LEU A 83 -4.51 7.58 12.31
C LEU A 83 -3.51 6.67 13.04
N LYS A 84 -3.73 6.45 14.33
CA LYS A 84 -2.98 5.44 15.07
C LYS A 84 -3.35 4.07 14.53
N THR A 85 -2.36 3.31 14.14
CA THR A 85 -2.51 1.93 13.68
C THR A 85 -1.65 1.03 14.54
N GLU A 86 -2.12 -0.17 14.81
CA GLU A 86 -1.26 -1.20 15.36
C GLU A 86 -0.18 -1.52 14.31
N GLU A 87 1.05 -1.72 14.77
CA GLU A 87 2.07 -2.30 13.90
C GLU A 87 1.69 -3.75 13.69
N ASP A 88 1.47 -4.11 12.43
CA ASP A 88 1.25 -5.49 12.04
C ASP A 88 2.57 -6.24 12.25
N THR A 89 2.73 -6.84 13.43
CA THR A 89 3.86 -7.72 13.70
C THR A 89 3.56 -9.03 12.99
N LEU A 90 3.93 -9.10 11.72
CA LEU A 90 3.98 -10.37 11.00
C LEU A 90 4.90 -11.32 11.77
N GLU A 91 4.33 -12.31 12.41
CA GLU A 91 5.09 -13.40 13.02
C GLU A 91 5.71 -14.24 11.90
N SER A 92 7.02 -14.38 11.93
CA SER A 92 7.73 -15.25 11.00
C SER A 92 7.40 -16.71 11.30
N PHE A 93 7.26 -17.52 10.25
CA PHE A 93 7.10 -18.95 10.40
C PHE A 93 8.30 -19.58 11.11
N THR A 94 8.02 -20.49 12.04
CA THR A 94 9.00 -21.39 12.61
C THR A 94 9.46 -22.43 11.58
N THR A 95 10.63 -23.03 11.80
CA THR A 95 11.13 -24.13 10.97
C THR A 95 10.14 -25.30 10.87
N ALA A 96 9.40 -25.57 11.96
CA ALA A 96 8.40 -26.64 11.99
C ALA A 96 7.19 -26.32 11.10
N GLU A 97 6.72 -25.07 11.10
CA GLU A 97 5.61 -24.62 10.25
C GLU A 97 6.01 -24.58 8.78
N VAL A 98 7.23 -24.11 8.46
CA VAL A 98 7.76 -24.17 7.08
C VAL A 98 7.82 -25.61 6.59
N LYS A 99 8.32 -26.54 7.43
CA LYS A 99 8.35 -27.96 7.08
C LYS A 99 6.95 -28.53 6.87
N ALA A 100 6.02 -28.23 7.77
CA ALA A 100 4.64 -28.68 7.65
C ALA A 100 3.96 -28.15 6.38
N LEU A 101 4.27 -26.91 5.97
CA LEU A 101 3.79 -26.32 4.72
C LEU A 101 4.34 -27.06 3.50
N LEU A 102 5.65 -27.31 3.46
CA LEU A 102 6.30 -28.04 2.37
C LEU A 102 5.81 -29.49 2.25
N ASP A 103 5.60 -30.17 3.37
CA ASP A 103 5.12 -31.56 3.42
C ASP A 103 3.68 -31.74 2.88
N LYS A 104 2.92 -30.64 2.71
CA LYS A 104 1.56 -30.68 2.11
C LYS A 104 1.55 -30.56 0.60
N VAL A 105 2.69 -30.24 -0.02
CA VAL A 105 2.78 -30.06 -1.47
C VAL A 105 2.95 -31.43 -2.15
N ASP A 106 2.02 -31.80 -3.05
CA ASP A 106 2.13 -33.04 -3.83
C ASP A 106 3.17 -32.91 -4.94
N THR A 107 4.41 -33.29 -4.64
CA THR A 107 5.55 -33.24 -5.55
C THR A 107 5.53 -34.30 -6.65
N SER A 108 4.55 -35.21 -6.65
CA SER A 108 4.38 -36.18 -7.75
C SER A 108 3.80 -35.53 -9.02
N THR A 109 3.15 -34.39 -8.88
CA THR A 109 2.63 -33.61 -10.00
C THR A 109 3.63 -32.53 -10.43
N PHE A 110 3.63 -32.17 -11.71
CA PHE A 110 4.45 -31.07 -12.21
C PHE A 110 4.14 -29.75 -11.48
N ALA A 111 2.86 -29.45 -11.26
CA ALA A 111 2.43 -28.23 -10.58
C ALA A 111 2.91 -28.19 -9.13
N GLY A 112 2.74 -29.29 -8.38
CA GLY A 112 3.19 -29.34 -7.00
C GLY A 112 4.72 -29.33 -6.88
N PHE A 113 5.45 -30.01 -7.76
CA PHE A 113 6.92 -29.90 -7.77
C PHE A 113 7.39 -28.48 -8.08
N ARG A 114 6.76 -27.79 -9.04
CA ARG A 114 7.04 -26.38 -9.33
C ARG A 114 6.79 -25.50 -8.11
N ASP A 115 5.65 -25.65 -7.45
CA ASP A 115 5.27 -24.82 -6.30
C ASP A 115 6.19 -25.07 -5.11
N PHE A 116 6.60 -26.33 -4.88
CA PHE A 116 7.63 -26.69 -3.88
C PHE A 116 8.95 -25.96 -4.15
N VAL A 117 9.46 -26.02 -5.38
CA VAL A 117 10.71 -25.34 -5.77
C VAL A 117 10.57 -23.81 -5.62
N MET A 118 9.40 -23.24 -5.98
CA MET A 118 9.14 -21.81 -5.80
C MET A 118 9.20 -21.40 -4.33
N ILE A 119 8.58 -22.15 -3.42
CA ILE A 119 8.61 -21.88 -1.98
C ILE A 119 10.05 -21.97 -1.45
N CYS A 120 10.79 -23.04 -1.77
CA CYS A 120 12.20 -23.17 -1.39
C CYS A 120 13.03 -21.98 -1.91
N THR A 121 12.84 -21.59 -3.16
CA THR A 121 13.56 -20.46 -3.76
C THR A 121 13.25 -19.15 -3.04
N LEU A 122 11.99 -18.90 -2.68
CA LEU A 122 11.60 -17.71 -1.89
C LEU A 122 12.32 -17.70 -0.53
N LEU A 123 12.34 -18.84 0.16
CA LEU A 123 12.96 -18.97 1.48
C LEU A 123 14.49 -18.81 1.42
N ASP A 124 15.15 -19.35 0.40
CA ASP A 124 16.60 -19.32 0.28
C ASP A 124 17.15 -17.98 -0.24
N THR A 125 16.38 -17.29 -1.10
CA THR A 125 16.85 -16.06 -1.76
C THR A 125 16.23 -14.79 -1.21
N MET A 126 15.13 -14.90 -0.46
CA MET A 126 14.31 -13.76 -0.01
C MET A 126 13.86 -12.85 -1.17
N ALA A 127 13.77 -13.39 -2.38
CA ALA A 127 13.28 -12.67 -3.55
C ALA A 127 11.83 -12.23 -3.35
N ARG A 128 11.45 -11.09 -3.94
CA ARG A 128 10.03 -10.70 -3.97
C ARG A 128 9.27 -11.65 -4.87
N ILE A 129 8.00 -11.90 -4.54
CA ILE A 129 7.16 -12.82 -5.33
C ILE A 129 7.07 -12.42 -6.81
N SER A 130 7.03 -11.12 -7.12
CA SER A 130 7.02 -10.62 -8.49
C SER A 130 8.33 -10.90 -9.25
N GLU A 131 9.47 -10.86 -8.56
CA GLU A 131 10.78 -11.17 -9.13
C GLU A 131 10.86 -12.66 -9.46
N LEU A 132 10.39 -13.53 -8.55
CA LEU A 132 10.36 -14.97 -8.77
C LEU A 132 9.44 -15.36 -9.93
N VAL A 133 8.24 -14.78 -10.01
CA VAL A 133 7.29 -15.05 -11.11
C VAL A 133 7.83 -14.58 -12.46
N ALA A 134 8.62 -13.50 -12.48
CA ALA A 134 9.25 -12.98 -13.68
C ALA A 134 10.57 -13.70 -14.06
N LEU A 135 11.07 -14.61 -13.22
CA LEU A 135 12.35 -15.28 -13.39
C LEU A 135 12.37 -16.13 -14.67
N LYS A 136 13.38 -15.92 -15.51
CA LYS A 136 13.61 -16.70 -16.74
C LYS A 136 14.88 -17.52 -16.62
N ARG A 137 15.01 -18.55 -17.47
CA ARG A 137 16.22 -19.39 -17.55
C ARG A 137 17.51 -18.57 -17.70
N SER A 138 17.46 -17.46 -18.46
CA SER A 138 18.59 -16.55 -18.68
C SER A 138 19.04 -15.79 -17.43
N ASN A 139 18.23 -15.76 -16.37
CA ASN A 139 18.58 -15.11 -15.11
C ASN A 139 19.32 -16.05 -14.15
N VAL A 140 19.43 -17.34 -14.46
CA VAL A 140 20.01 -18.37 -13.58
C VAL A 140 21.29 -18.91 -14.19
N ASN A 141 22.41 -18.67 -13.52
CA ASN A 141 23.70 -19.28 -13.84
C ASN A 141 23.88 -20.58 -13.05
N ILE A 142 24.13 -21.70 -13.75
CA ILE A 142 24.38 -23.04 -13.16
C ILE A 142 25.82 -23.49 -13.49
N ASN A 143 26.67 -22.56 -13.95
CA ASN A 143 28.08 -22.81 -14.22
C ASN A 143 28.96 -22.43 -13.03
#